data_AF-A0A1C3CXW2-F1
#
_entry.id   AF-A0A1C3CXW2-F1
#
_cell.length_a   1.000
_cell.length_b   1.000
_cell.length_c   1.000
_cell.angle_alpha   90.00
_cell.angle_beta   90.00
_cell.angle_gamma   90.00
#
_symmetry.space_group_name_H-M   'P 1'
#
loop_
_entity.id
_entity.type
_entity.pdbx_description
1 polymer ?
#
loop_
_entity_poly.entity_id
_entity_poly.type
_entity_poly.pdbx_seq_one_letter_code
_entity_poly.pdbx_strand_id
1 'polypeptide(L)'
;MQLDEFAIFKSCELLYQYYDKQGDTSNAAKYQQRLEQRAELEYNAMNERESVFAKDPLCVHNLSQDQLNDFLGQITRFSNIKQVCLVKKQLAFLPHLPCYVMGFSIKQGFIGKVSEQVVIQKMQVLHEQVKFPGEMFLICLDLVENKALHKKMKKLPNAVILNR
;
A
#
# COMPACT_ATOMS: atom_id res chain seq x y z
N MET A 1 -21.08 5.59 6.04
CA MET A 1 -20.71 5.95 7.41
C MET A 1 -19.48 5.14 7.78
N GLN A 2 -18.29 5.71 7.58
CA GLN A 2 -17.04 5.08 7.99
C GLN A 2 -16.97 5.25 9.50
N LEU A 3 -17.33 4.22 10.26
CA LEU A 3 -17.06 4.22 11.69
C LEU A 3 -15.55 4.36 11.82
N ASP A 4 -15.10 5.36 12.57
CA ASP A 4 -13.70 5.52 12.92
C ASP A 4 -13.23 4.20 13.54
N GLU A 5 -12.38 3.46 12.83
CA GLU A 5 -11.96 2.13 13.25
C GLU A 5 -11.27 2.16 14.62
N PHE A 6 -10.65 3.29 14.96
CA PHE A 6 -10.05 3.53 16.27
C PHE A 6 -11.10 3.76 17.37
N ALA A 7 -12.31 4.20 17.01
CA ALA A 7 -13.41 4.35 17.96
C ALA A 7 -14.00 2.98 18.37
N ILE A 8 -13.95 1.98 17.48
CA ILE A 8 -14.46 0.62 17.78
C ILE A 8 -13.62 -0.02 18.88
N PHE A 9 -12.29 0.06 18.78
CA PHE A 9 -11.37 -0.50 19.77
C PHE A 9 -11.60 0.11 21.16
N LYS A 10 -11.54 1.44 21.27
CA LYS A 10 -11.76 2.16 22.54
C LYS A 10 -13.14 1.89 23.13
N SER A 11 -14.17 1.80 22.28
CA SER A 11 -15.53 1.50 22.75
C SER A 11 -15.64 0.09 23.31
N CYS A 12 -15.04 -0.91 22.66
CA CYS A 12 -15.05 -2.29 23.17
C CYS A 12 -14.23 -2.44 24.45
N GLU A 13 -13.11 -1.73 24.59
CA GLU A 13 -12.32 -1.69 25.82
C GLU A 13 -13.11 -1.08 26.99
N LEU A 14 -13.76 0.06 26.78
CA LEU A 14 -14.59 0.70 27.81
C LEU A 14 -15.76 -0.19 28.23
N LEU A 15 -16.41 -0.86 27.27
CA LEU A 15 -17.51 -1.78 27.56
C LEU A 15 -17.03 -3.01 28.32
N TYR A 16 -15.90 -3.60 27.93
CA TYR A 16 -15.28 -4.69 28.67
C TYR A 16 -15.04 -4.29 30.13
N GLN A 17 -14.35 -3.17 30.36
CA GLN A 17 -14.05 -2.68 31.71
C GLN A 17 -15.32 -2.39 32.53
N TYR A 18 -16.38 -1.89 31.89
CA TYR A 18 -17.66 -1.61 32.55
C TYR A 18 -18.36 -2.89 33.03
N TYR A 19 -18.48 -3.90 32.17
CA TYR A 19 -19.16 -5.15 32.52
C TYR A 19 -18.34 -6.01 33.48
N ASP A 20 -17.01 -5.99 33.34
CA ASP A 20 -16.10 -6.66 34.27
C ASP A 20 -16.24 -6.11 35.70
N LYS A 21 -16.29 -4.77 35.85
CA LYS A 21 -16.55 -4.12 37.15
C LYS A 21 -17.90 -4.46 37.78
N GLN A 22 -18.90 -4.84 36.98
CA GLN A 22 -20.21 -5.24 37.47
C GLN A 22 -20.33 -6.75 37.71
N GLY A 23 -19.28 -7.54 37.44
CA GLY A 23 -19.31 -9.00 37.53
C GLY A 23 -20.17 -9.66 36.44
N ASP A 24 -20.58 -8.92 35.41
CA ASP A 24 -21.30 -9.46 34.25
C ASP A 24 -20.31 -10.10 33.29
N THR A 25 -19.91 -11.32 33.65
CA THR A 25 -18.89 -12.11 32.94
C THR A 25 -19.30 -12.44 31.50
N SER A 26 -20.60 -12.55 31.21
CA SER A 26 -21.09 -12.86 29.87
C SER A 26 -20.85 -11.70 28.91
N ASN A 27 -21.23 -10.48 29.31
CA ASN A 27 -20.98 -9.31 28.47
C ASN A 27 -19.50 -8.94 28.43
N ALA A 28 -18.76 -9.08 29.54
CA ALA A 28 -17.30 -8.88 29.54
C ALA A 28 -16.61 -9.80 28.51
N ALA A 29 -16.90 -11.11 28.54
CA ALA A 29 -16.33 -12.07 27.59
C ALA A 29 -16.67 -11.73 26.13
N LYS A 30 -17.89 -11.26 25.85
CA LYS A 30 -18.31 -10.82 24.51
C LYS A 30 -17.45 -9.67 23.99
N TYR A 31 -17.17 -8.65 24.81
CA TYR A 31 -16.37 -7.51 24.38
C TYR A 31 -14.87 -7.83 24.34
N GLN A 32 -14.39 -8.71 25.22
CA GLN A 32 -13.05 -9.27 25.14
C GLN A 32 -12.83 -10.01 23.81
N GLN A 33 -13.74 -10.91 23.42
CA GLN A 33 -13.63 -11.64 22.15
C GLN A 33 -13.60 -10.69 20.94
N ARG A 34 -14.37 -9.59 20.98
CA ARG A 34 -14.35 -8.57 19.92
C ARG A 34 -13.01 -7.83 19.83
N LEU A 35 -12.39 -7.54 20.97
CA LEU A 35 -11.05 -6.94 21.01
C LEU A 35 -10.01 -7.88 20.44
N GLU A 36 -10.04 -9.16 20.82
CA GLU A 36 -9.13 -10.19 20.31
C GLU A 36 -9.27 -10.36 18.79
N GLN A 37 -10.50 -10.49 18.28
CA GLN A 37 -10.79 -10.56 16.84
C GLN A 37 -10.29 -9.32 16.09
N ARG A 38 -10.43 -8.13 16.70
CA ARG A 38 -9.96 -6.89 16.08
C ARG A 38 -8.43 -6.82 16.05
N ALA A 39 -7.76 -7.21 17.14
CA ALA A 39 -6.31 -7.25 17.21
C ALA A 39 -5.72 -8.24 16.20
N GLU A 40 -6.33 -9.41 16.04
CA GLU A 40 -5.93 -10.40 15.02
C GLU A 40 -6.11 -9.86 13.60
N LEU A 41 -7.25 -9.20 13.31
CA LEU A 41 -7.50 -8.56 12.03
C LEU A 41 -6.44 -7.50 11.69
N GLU A 42 -6.09 -6.65 12.65
CA GLU A 42 -5.08 -5.60 12.47
C GLU A 42 -3.67 -6.17 12.31
N TYR A 43 -3.30 -7.15 13.13
CA TYR A 43 -2.01 -7.84 13.02
C TYR A 43 -1.84 -8.49 11.64
N ASN A 44 -2.85 -9.20 11.16
CA ASN A 44 -2.84 -9.83 9.84
C ASN A 44 -2.81 -8.79 8.70
N ALA A 45 -3.55 -7.68 8.83
CA ALA A 45 -3.49 -6.58 7.87
C ALA A 45 -2.11 -5.92 7.82
N MET A 46 -1.46 -5.71 8.97
CA MET A 46 -0.11 -5.17 9.05
C MET A 46 0.91 -6.09 8.37
N ASN A 47 0.88 -7.40 8.69
CA ASN A 47 1.78 -8.38 8.07
C ASN A 47 1.59 -8.45 6.56
N GLU A 48 0.34 -8.40 6.07
CA GLU A 48 0.07 -8.38 4.64
C GLU A 48 0.62 -7.12 3.96
N ARG A 49 0.71 -6.00 4.69
CA ARG A 49 1.16 -4.68 4.22
C ARG A 49 2.63 -4.35 4.54
N GLU A 50 3.38 -5.30 5.11
CA GLU A 50 4.80 -5.08 5.40
C GLU A 50 5.68 -5.22 4.15
N SER A 51 5.24 -6.01 3.17
CA SER A 51 6.04 -6.31 1.97
C SER A 51 5.18 -6.57 0.74
N VAL A 52 5.80 -6.48 -0.44
CA VAL A 52 5.18 -6.86 -1.71
C VAL A 52 6.05 -7.88 -2.44
N PHE A 53 5.45 -9.00 -2.85
CA PHE A 53 6.13 -10.07 -3.58
C PHE A 53 5.47 -10.34 -4.93
N ALA A 54 6.22 -10.95 -5.86
CA ALA A 54 5.67 -11.35 -7.16
C ALA A 54 4.50 -12.35 -7.07
N LYS A 55 4.45 -13.15 -5.99
CA LYS A 55 3.35 -14.09 -5.72
C LYS A 55 2.06 -13.38 -5.30
N ASP A 56 2.16 -12.20 -4.69
CA ASP A 56 1.02 -11.49 -4.12
C ASP A 56 0.00 -11.12 -5.20
N PRO A 57 -1.30 -11.35 -4.99
CA PRO A 57 -2.31 -11.00 -5.98
C PRO A 57 -2.34 -9.48 -6.22
N LEU A 58 -2.41 -9.09 -7.49
CA LEU A 58 -2.43 -7.69 -7.92
C LEU A 58 -3.68 -7.47 -8.77
N CYS A 59 -4.27 -6.29 -8.63
CA CYS A 59 -5.40 -5.85 -9.44
C CYS A 59 -5.19 -4.42 -9.95
N VAL A 60 -6.08 -3.99 -10.83
CA VAL A 60 -6.08 -2.64 -11.39
C VAL A 60 -6.18 -1.59 -10.28
N HIS A 61 -5.50 -0.45 -10.45
CA HIS A 61 -5.39 0.58 -9.41
C HIS A 61 -6.72 1.31 -9.14
N ASN A 62 -7.64 1.36 -10.11
CA ASN A 62 -8.97 1.96 -9.99
C ASN A 62 -8.96 3.42 -9.47
N LEU A 63 -7.89 4.17 -9.78
CA LEU A 63 -7.92 5.62 -9.54
C LEU A 63 -8.87 6.25 -10.55
N SER A 64 -9.61 7.26 -10.10
CA SER A 64 -10.34 8.12 -11.03
C SER A 64 -9.37 8.83 -11.98
N GLN A 65 -9.87 9.27 -13.13
CA GLN A 65 -9.03 9.97 -14.11
C GLN A 65 -8.41 11.23 -13.51
N ASP A 66 -9.14 11.97 -12.66
CA ASP A 66 -8.65 13.18 -12.00
C ASP A 66 -7.52 12.86 -11.02
N GLN A 67 -7.69 11.84 -10.16
CA GLN A 67 -6.63 11.38 -9.27
C GLN A 67 -5.38 10.90 -10.03
N LEU A 68 -5.58 10.22 -11.16
CA LEU A 68 -4.48 9.75 -11.99
C LEU A 68 -3.76 10.93 -12.65
N ASN A 69 -4.48 11.93 -13.14
CA ASN A 69 -3.91 13.14 -13.75
C ASN A 69 -3.12 13.95 -12.73
N ASP A 70 -3.65 14.15 -11.52
CA ASP A 70 -2.96 14.84 -10.43
C ASP A 70 -1.67 14.10 -10.02
N PHE A 71 -1.74 12.78 -9.95
CA PHE A 71 -0.58 11.96 -9.64
C PHE A 71 0.47 12.03 -10.75
N LEU A 72 0.07 11.89 -12.02
CA LEU A 72 0.97 12.03 -13.16
C LEU A 72 1.56 13.44 -13.25
N GLY A 73 0.79 14.49 -12.97
CA GLY A 73 1.28 15.87 -12.94
C GLY A 73 2.44 16.09 -11.96
N GLN A 74 2.49 15.32 -10.88
CA GLN A 74 3.62 15.32 -9.92
C GLN A 74 4.79 14.48 -10.45
N ILE A 75 4.53 13.24 -10.85
CA ILE A 75 5.57 12.29 -11.31
C ILE A 75 6.30 12.80 -12.56
N THR A 76 5.60 13.49 -13.46
CA THR A 76 6.18 13.96 -14.72
C THR A 76 7.21 15.07 -14.57
N ARG A 77 7.30 15.71 -13.38
CA ARG A 77 8.34 16.67 -12.99
C ARG A 77 9.72 16.01 -12.86
N PHE A 78 9.75 14.71 -12.61
CA PHE A 78 10.99 13.93 -12.53
C PHE A 78 11.41 13.47 -13.92
N SER A 79 12.16 14.32 -14.63
CA SER A 79 12.59 14.08 -16.02
C SER A 79 13.43 12.81 -16.21
N ASN A 80 14.05 12.32 -15.14
CA ASN A 80 14.87 11.11 -15.10
C ASN A 80 14.06 9.82 -14.89
N ILE A 81 12.74 9.89 -14.69
CA ILE A 81 11.86 8.73 -14.67
C ILE A 81 11.44 8.40 -16.11
N LYS A 82 11.71 7.16 -16.50
CA LYS A 82 11.43 6.62 -17.83
C LYS A 82 10.01 6.05 -17.90
N GLN A 83 9.70 5.16 -16.97
CA GLN A 83 8.45 4.42 -16.95
C GLN A 83 7.90 4.38 -15.52
N VAL A 84 6.58 4.45 -15.38
CA VAL A 84 5.88 4.18 -14.13
C VAL A 84 4.74 3.21 -14.38
N CYS A 85 4.69 2.17 -13.55
CA CYS A 85 3.58 1.24 -13.44
C CYS A 85 2.88 1.44 -12.09
N LEU A 86 1.56 1.48 -12.07
CA LEU A 86 0.75 1.59 -10.87
C LEU A 86 -0.29 0.47 -10.84
N VAL A 87 -0.31 -0.29 -9.76
CA VAL A 87 -1.30 -1.34 -9.50
C VAL A 87 -1.73 -1.27 -8.04
N LYS A 88 -2.74 -2.06 -7.68
CA LYS A 88 -3.18 -2.24 -6.29
C LYS A 88 -2.88 -3.67 -5.85
N LYS A 89 -2.33 -3.85 -4.65
CA LYS A 89 -2.23 -5.16 -4.01
C LYS A 89 -3.64 -5.59 -3.59
N GLN A 90 -4.03 -6.82 -3.94
CA GLN A 90 -5.30 -7.37 -3.48
C GLN A 90 -5.11 -7.90 -2.06
N LEU A 91 -5.85 -7.31 -1.12
CA LEU A 91 -5.70 -7.57 0.31
C LEU A 91 -6.84 -8.45 0.82
N ALA A 92 -6.52 -9.39 1.69
CA ALA A 92 -7.50 -10.20 2.41
C ALA A 92 -8.05 -9.45 3.63
N PHE A 93 -7.21 -8.66 4.29
CA PHE A 93 -7.55 -7.98 5.54
C PHE A 93 -7.65 -6.45 5.32
N LEU A 94 -8.73 -5.86 5.85
CA LEU A 94 -9.08 -4.44 5.65
C LEU A 94 -9.04 -4.00 4.15
N PRO A 95 -9.75 -4.70 3.24
CA PRO A 95 -9.65 -4.47 1.79
C PRO A 95 -10.20 -3.11 1.32
N HIS A 96 -10.97 -2.43 2.16
CA HIS A 96 -11.46 -1.08 1.91
C HIS A 96 -10.37 -0.01 2.05
N LEU A 97 -9.23 -0.33 2.68
CA LEU A 97 -8.05 0.52 2.73
C LEU A 97 -7.08 0.08 1.62
N PRO A 98 -6.97 0.80 0.50
CA PRO A 98 -6.13 0.37 -0.62
C PRO A 98 -4.64 0.42 -0.27
N CYS A 99 -3.89 -0.57 -0.75
CA CYS A 99 -2.42 -0.55 -0.76
C CYS A 99 -1.93 -0.63 -2.20
N TYR A 100 -1.22 0.40 -2.65
CA TYR A 100 -0.74 0.55 -4.01
C TYR A 100 0.70 0.05 -4.15
N VAL A 101 1.05 -0.35 -5.38
CA VAL A 101 2.43 -0.67 -5.74
C VAL A 101 2.78 0.17 -6.96
N MET A 102 3.71 1.11 -6.76
CA MET A 102 4.28 1.91 -7.83
C MET A 102 5.67 1.39 -8.19
N GLY A 103 5.75 0.85 -9.40
CA GLY A 103 7.02 0.53 -10.02
C GLY A 103 7.52 1.69 -10.87
N PHE A 104 8.79 2.05 -10.75
CA PHE A 104 9.42 3.05 -11.61
C PHE A 104 10.72 2.54 -12.24
N SER A 105 11.00 2.99 -13.46
CA SER A 105 12.31 2.84 -14.12
C SER A 105 12.98 4.20 -14.26
N ILE A 106 14.30 4.21 -14.14
CA ILE A 106 15.14 5.41 -14.29
C ILE A 106 15.73 5.42 -15.71
N LYS A 107 15.81 6.60 -16.32
CA LYS A 107 16.57 6.80 -17.56
C LYS A 107 18.04 6.53 -17.27
N GLN A 108 18.58 5.45 -17.84
CA GLN A 108 20.02 5.19 -17.78
C GLN A 108 20.74 6.17 -18.70
N GLY A 109 21.78 6.84 -18.20
CA GLY A 109 22.79 7.48 -19.05
C GLY A 109 23.67 6.41 -19.72
N PHE A 110 24.71 6.83 -20.44
CA PHE A 110 25.64 5.93 -21.16
C PHE A 110 26.41 4.92 -20.27
N ILE A 111 26.20 4.89 -18.95
CA ILE A 111 26.97 4.11 -17.98
C ILE A 111 26.06 3.09 -17.29
N GLY A 112 26.04 1.86 -17.82
CA GLY A 112 25.78 0.61 -17.09
C GLY A 112 24.49 0.45 -16.27
N LYS A 113 24.41 -0.66 -15.54
CA LYS A 113 23.30 -1.01 -14.63
C LYS A 113 23.06 0.10 -13.60
N VAL A 114 21.80 0.38 -13.28
CA VAL A 114 21.41 1.32 -12.20
C VAL A 114 22.00 0.82 -10.87
N SER A 115 22.72 1.67 -10.16
CA SER A 115 23.23 1.34 -8.83
C SER A 115 22.12 1.40 -7.77
N GLU A 116 22.22 0.56 -6.76
CA GLU A 116 21.27 0.50 -5.64
C GLU A 116 21.17 1.85 -4.90
N GLN A 117 22.30 2.54 -4.72
CA GLN A 117 22.32 3.88 -4.09
C GLN A 117 21.48 4.91 -4.85
N VAL A 118 21.53 4.89 -6.19
CA VAL A 118 20.70 5.79 -7.01
C VAL A 118 19.23 5.45 -6.86
N VAL A 119 18.88 4.17 -6.77
CA VAL A 119 17.51 3.73 -6.51
C VAL A 119 17.02 4.24 -5.15
N ILE A 120 17.79 4.02 -4.09
CA ILE A 120 17.44 4.44 -2.72
C ILE A 120 17.22 5.95 -2.66
N GLN A 121 18.15 6.75 -3.19
CA GLN A 121 18.02 8.21 -3.23
C GLN A 121 16.77 8.65 -3.99
N LYS A 122 16.43 7.97 -5.09
CA LYS A 122 15.23 8.29 -5.86
C LYS A 122 13.96 7.90 -5.14
N MET A 123 13.94 6.77 -4.43
CA MET A 123 12.81 6.38 -3.59
C MET A 123 12.58 7.42 -2.48
N GLN A 124 13.64 7.89 -1.82
CA GLN A 124 13.56 8.94 -0.80
C GLN A 124 12.98 10.24 -1.35
N VAL A 125 13.52 10.73 -2.48
CA VAL A 125 13.01 11.95 -3.14
C VAL A 125 11.55 11.81 -3.55
N LEU A 126 11.16 10.67 -4.11
CA LEU A 126 9.76 10.41 -4.46
C LEU A 126 8.88 10.40 -3.22
N HIS A 127 9.34 9.79 -2.13
CA HIS A 127 8.62 9.74 -0.87
C HIS A 127 8.38 11.14 -0.29
N GLU A 128 9.36 12.04 -0.36
CA GLU A 128 9.28 13.39 0.19
C GLU A 128 8.49 14.37 -0.68
N GLN A 129 8.53 14.21 -2.00
CA GLN A 129 8.03 15.23 -2.95
C GLN A 129 6.72 14.86 -3.65
N VAL A 130 6.26 13.62 -3.52
CA VAL A 130 5.03 13.14 -4.18
C VAL A 130 3.96 12.88 -3.14
N LYS A 131 2.78 13.45 -3.36
CA LYS A 131 1.58 13.11 -2.60
C LYS A 131 0.95 11.85 -3.20
N PHE A 132 1.09 10.73 -2.50
CA PHE A 132 0.52 9.45 -2.93
C PHE A 132 -0.99 9.37 -2.65
N PRO A 133 -1.77 8.65 -3.49
CA PRO A 133 -3.21 8.50 -3.35
C PRO A 133 -3.65 7.56 -2.21
N GLY A 134 -2.69 7.02 -1.45
CA GLY A 134 -2.91 6.09 -0.36
C GLY A 134 -1.58 5.47 0.08
N GLU A 135 -1.66 4.40 0.86
CA GLU A 135 -0.48 3.60 1.21
C GLU A 135 0.18 3.03 -0.06
N MET A 136 1.51 3.10 -0.15
CA MET A 136 2.22 2.78 -1.38
C MET A 136 3.57 2.11 -1.15
N PHE A 137 3.79 1.01 -1.85
CA PHE A 137 5.12 0.46 -2.08
C PHE A 137 5.78 1.09 -3.30
N LEU A 138 7.04 1.52 -3.13
CA LEU A 138 7.89 1.95 -4.23
C LEU A 138 8.85 0.81 -4.60
N ILE A 139 8.88 0.43 -5.87
CA ILE A 139 9.83 -0.57 -6.39
C ILE A 139 10.57 -0.04 -7.62
N CYS A 140 11.85 -0.33 -7.73
CA CYS A 140 12.60 -0.04 -8.96
C CYS A 140 12.49 -1.22 -9.92
N LEU A 141 11.93 -0.97 -11.10
CA LEU A 141 11.66 -1.95 -12.14
C LEU A 141 12.91 -2.39 -12.91
N ASP A 142 14.02 -1.66 -12.74
CA ASP A 142 15.31 -1.93 -13.39
C ASP A 142 16.16 -2.94 -12.61
N LEU A 143 15.77 -3.25 -11.36
CA LEU A 143 16.41 -4.25 -10.50
C LEU A 143 15.94 -5.67 -10.86
N VAL A 144 16.86 -6.64 -10.78
CA VAL A 144 16.64 -8.01 -11.27
C VAL A 144 15.58 -8.75 -10.46
N GLU A 145 15.59 -8.57 -9.15
CA GLU A 145 14.65 -9.12 -8.18
C GLU A 145 13.20 -8.72 -8.46
N ASN A 146 12.99 -7.53 -9.03
CA ASN A 146 11.66 -6.99 -9.34
C ASN A 146 11.13 -7.41 -10.73
N LYS A 147 11.92 -8.13 -11.54
CA LYS A 147 11.55 -8.51 -12.92
C LYS A 147 10.26 -9.32 -12.98
N ALA A 148 10.05 -10.25 -12.05
CA ALA A 148 8.85 -11.07 -12.01
C ALA A 148 7.60 -10.23 -11.68
N LEU A 149 7.72 -9.35 -10.68
CA LEU A 149 6.66 -8.43 -10.28
C LEU A 149 6.32 -7.44 -11.40
N HIS A 150 7.34 -6.87 -12.05
CA HIS A 150 7.19 -5.99 -13.21
C HIS A 150 6.40 -6.66 -14.34
N LYS A 151 6.76 -7.91 -14.69
CA LYS A 151 6.04 -8.68 -15.73
C LYS A 151 4.58 -8.91 -15.34
N LYS A 152 4.29 -9.14 -14.06
CA LYS A 152 2.92 -9.30 -13.55
C LYS A 152 2.13 -7.99 -13.64
N MET A 153 2.72 -6.86 -13.25
CA MET A 153 2.09 -5.54 -13.33
C MET A 153 1.70 -5.18 -14.75
N LYS A 154 2.59 -5.37 -15.74
CA LYS A 154 2.31 -5.02 -17.15
C LYS A 154 1.16 -5.80 -17.78
N LYS A 155 0.77 -6.95 -17.21
CA LYS A 155 -0.38 -7.73 -17.71
C LYS A 155 -1.72 -7.11 -17.33
N LEU A 156 -1.75 -6.24 -16.31
CA LEU A 156 -2.97 -5.56 -15.89
C LEU A 156 -3.23 -4.37 -16.83
N PRO A 157 -4.48 -4.17 -17.27
CA PRO A 157 -4.84 -3.05 -18.13
C PRO A 157 -4.61 -1.73 -17.37
N ASN A 158 -4.17 -0.71 -18.10
CA ASN A 158 -3.88 0.63 -17.57
C ASN A 158 -2.83 0.67 -16.44
N ALA A 159 -2.09 -0.42 -16.22
CA ALA A 159 -1.04 -0.45 -15.19
C ALA A 159 0.13 0.45 -15.54
N VAL A 160 0.52 0.56 -16.81
CA VAL A 160 1.57 1.49 -17.25
C VAL A 160 0.95 2.88 -17.39
N ILE A 161 1.26 3.78 -16.46
CA ILE A 161 0.69 5.13 -16.40
C ILE A 161 1.63 6.20 -16.98
N LEU A 162 2.93 5.88 -17.07
CA LEU A 162 3.94 6.73 -17.71
C LEU A 162 4.93 5.87 -18.49
N ASN A 163 5.29 6.30 -19.70
CA ASN A 163 6.34 5.67 -20.51
C ASN A 163 6.95 6.71 -21.45
N ARG A 164 8.27 6.93 -21.37
CA ARG A 164 9.03 7.98 -22.07
C ARG A 164 10.43 7.51 -22.44
#